data_AF-A0A933WGY1-F1
#
_entry.id   AF-A0A933WGY1-F1
#
_cell.length_a   1.000
_cell.length_b   1.000
_cell.length_c   1.000
_cell.angle_alpha   90.00
_cell.angle_beta   90.00
_cell.angle_gamma   90.00
#
_symmetry.space_group_name_H-M   'P 1'
#
loop_
_entity.id
_entity.type
_entity.pdbx_description
1 polymer ?
#
loop_
_entity_poly.entity_id
_entity_poly.type
_entity_poly.pdbx_seq_one_letter_code
_entity_poly.pdbx_strand_id
1 'polypeptide(L)'
;MKIAITGKGGVGKTTLASLLSHLFVAEGKRVIAVDADPDANLASALGIPKDEAEKIRPISDMAELIEERTGAKPGSMGRIFKLSPKVDDLPEGIGYQINGITLLIMGKSKAAASGCYCPENVLLRRLLRHLM
;
A
#
# COMPACT_ATOMS: atom_id res chain seq x y z
N MET A 1 -17.49 3.81 1.48
CA MET A 1 -17.19 3.94 2.92
C MET A 1 -15.68 3.90 3.09
N LYS A 2 -15.11 4.70 4.00
CA LYS A 2 -13.65 4.82 4.22
C LYS A 2 -13.39 4.77 5.72
N ILE A 3 -12.49 3.89 6.16
CA ILE A 3 -12.15 3.67 7.57
C ILE A 3 -10.64 3.71 7.73
N ALA A 4 -10.15 4.48 8.68
CA ALA A 4 -8.74 4.51 9.07
C ALA A 4 -8.61 4.03 10.51
N ILE A 5 -7.73 3.05 10.76
CA ILE A 5 -7.50 2.47 12.08
C ILE A 5 -6.10 2.88 12.54
N THR A 6 -6.02 3.62 13.64
CA THR A 6 -4.77 4.13 14.21
C THR A 6 -4.69 3.82 15.71
N GLY A 7 -3.49 3.87 16.28
CA GLY A 7 -3.22 3.57 17.68
C GLY A 7 -1.81 3.01 17.94
N LYS A 8 -1.48 2.80 19.21
CA LYS A 8 -0.15 2.33 19.64
C LYS A 8 0.16 0.90 19.15
N GLY A 9 1.42 0.48 19.24
CA GLY A 9 1.81 -0.91 18.99
C GLY A 9 1.09 -1.88 19.94
N GLY A 10 0.72 -3.07 19.45
CA GLY A 10 0.13 -4.13 20.27
C GLY A 10 -1.36 -3.99 20.64
N VAL A 11 -2.04 -2.88 20.32
CA VAL A 11 -3.46 -2.68 20.69
C VAL A 11 -4.48 -3.43 19.80
N GLY A 12 -4.03 -4.32 18.91
CA GLY A 12 -4.91 -5.15 18.07
C GLY A 12 -5.43 -4.48 16.78
N LYS A 13 -4.83 -3.38 16.32
CA LYS A 13 -5.27 -2.63 15.12
C LYS A 13 -5.38 -3.51 13.88
N THR A 14 -4.33 -4.27 13.59
CA THR A 14 -4.23 -5.14 12.41
C THR A 14 -5.27 -6.25 12.47
N THR A 15 -5.50 -6.82 13.66
CA THR A 15 -6.55 -7.81 13.89
C THR A 15 -7.93 -7.22 13.60
N LEU A 16 -8.22 -6.03 14.13
CA LEU A 16 -9.49 -5.34 13.87
C LEU A 16 -9.66 -5.03 12.38
N ALA A 17 -8.61 -4.55 11.72
CA ALA A 17 -8.63 -4.24 10.28
C ALA A 17 -8.93 -5.49 9.43
N SER A 18 -8.30 -6.62 9.75
CA SER A 18 -8.56 -7.91 9.09
C SER A 18 -10.00 -8.37 9.29
N LEU A 19 -10.49 -8.38 10.53
CA LEU A 19 -11.87 -8.79 10.84
C LEU A 19 -12.91 -7.95 10.11
N LEU A 20 -12.76 -6.61 10.14
CA LEU A 20 -13.65 -5.71 9.42
C LEU A 20 -13.62 -5.97 7.90
N SER A 21 -12.45 -6.26 7.35
CA SER A 21 -12.30 -6.56 5.92
C SER A 21 -13.09 -7.82 5.53
N HIS A 22 -12.96 -8.90 6.31
CA HIS A 22 -13.74 -10.12 6.08
C HIS A 22 -15.25 -9.92 6.25
N LEU A 23 -15.67 -9.18 7.28
CA LEU A 23 -17.08 -8.89 7.52
C LEU A 23 -17.69 -8.10 6.36
N PHE A 24 -17.00 -7.06 5.85
CA PHE A 24 -17.52 -6.29 4.73
C PHE A 24 -17.57 -7.08 3.43
N VAL A 25 -16.62 -7.98 3.18
CA VAL A 25 -16.73 -8.90 2.04
C VAL A 25 -17.91 -9.85 2.20
N ALA A 26 -18.15 -10.38 3.41
CA ALA A 26 -19.30 -11.24 3.68
C ALA A 26 -20.65 -10.51 3.47
N GLU A 27 -20.69 -9.19 3.68
CA GLU A 27 -21.81 -8.32 3.34
C GLU A 27 -21.91 -7.97 1.83
N GLY A 28 -21.06 -8.56 0.99
CA GLY A 28 -21.04 -8.32 -0.46
C GLY A 28 -20.37 -7.01 -0.88
N LYS A 29 -19.62 -6.35 0.01
CA LYS A 29 -18.92 -5.10 -0.33
C LYS A 29 -17.58 -5.39 -0.99
N ARG A 30 -17.19 -4.53 -1.93
CA ARG A 30 -15.82 -4.49 -2.45
C ARG A 30 -14.91 -3.89 -1.38
N VAL A 31 -13.86 -4.63 -1.00
CA VAL A 31 -12.93 -4.22 0.05
C VAL A 31 -11.52 -4.05 -0.52
N ILE A 32 -10.95 -2.87 -0.32
CA ILE A 32 -9.54 -2.59 -0.52
C ILE A 32 -8.93 -2.37 0.87
N ALA A 33 -8.03 -3.27 1.27
CA ALA A 33 -7.29 -3.20 2.51
C ALA A 33 -5.91 -2.60 2.23
N VAL A 34 -5.57 -1.48 2.88
CA VAL A 34 -4.28 -0.81 2.71
C VAL A 34 -3.46 -0.98 3.98
N ASP A 35 -2.31 -1.64 3.87
CA ASP A 35 -1.33 -1.74 4.95
C ASP A 35 -0.32 -0.59 4.84
N ALA A 36 -0.44 0.35 5.77
CA ALA A 36 0.46 1.47 5.95
C ALA A 36 1.39 1.29 7.17
N ASP A 37 1.34 0.12 7.84
CA ASP A 37 2.23 -0.22 8.94
C ASP A 37 3.58 -0.68 8.37
N PRO A 38 4.72 -0.13 8.83
CA PRO A 38 6.03 -0.57 8.42
C PRO A 38 6.23 -2.08 8.53
N ASP A 39 5.64 -2.72 9.53
CA ASP A 39 5.84 -4.15 9.79
C ASP A 39 4.99 -5.06 8.89
N ALA A 40 4.11 -4.50 8.04
CA ALA A 40 3.35 -5.19 7.01
C ALA A 40 2.54 -6.43 7.51
N ASN A 41 2.05 -6.37 8.75
CA ASN A 41 1.41 -7.50 9.42
C ASN A 41 0.00 -7.84 8.89
N LEU A 42 -0.60 -6.98 8.06
CA LEU A 42 -1.99 -7.19 7.60
C LEU A 42 -2.12 -8.40 6.69
N ALA A 43 -1.09 -8.72 5.88
CA ALA A 43 -1.08 -9.90 5.01
C ALA A 43 -1.31 -11.19 5.82
N SER A 44 -0.52 -11.37 6.87
CA SER A 44 -0.65 -12.51 7.79
C SER A 44 -2.01 -12.50 8.51
N ALA A 45 -2.46 -11.34 8.97
CA ALA A 45 -3.75 -11.22 9.66
C ALA A 45 -4.96 -11.54 8.76
N LEU A 46 -4.85 -11.36 7.44
CA LEU A 46 -5.84 -11.75 6.44
C LEU A 46 -5.79 -13.25 6.08
N GLY A 47 -4.84 -13.99 6.64
CA GLY A 47 -4.65 -15.42 6.41
C GLY A 47 -3.79 -15.76 5.18
N ILE A 48 -3.00 -14.80 4.67
CA ILE A 48 -2.06 -15.09 3.59
C ILE A 48 -0.91 -15.95 4.13
N PRO A 49 -0.62 -17.12 3.53
CA PRO A 49 0.53 -17.96 3.90
C PRO A 49 1.84 -17.17 3.83
N LYS A 50 2.78 -17.49 4.73
CA LYS A 50 4.04 -16.73 4.84
C LYS A 50 4.84 -16.69 3.53
N ASP A 51 4.90 -17.81 2.83
CA ASP A 51 5.58 -17.97 1.54
C ASP A 51 4.92 -17.19 0.39
N GLU A 52 3.61 -16.89 0.50
CA GLU A 52 2.91 -16.00 -0.41
C GLU A 52 3.09 -14.53 0.00
N ALA A 53 3.00 -14.23 1.28
CA ALA A 53 3.15 -12.89 1.81
C ALA A 53 4.54 -12.30 1.47
N GLU A 54 5.60 -13.10 1.51
CA GLU A 54 6.95 -12.69 1.12
C GLU A 54 7.09 -12.34 -0.37
N LYS A 55 6.17 -12.80 -1.23
CA LYS A 55 6.15 -12.47 -2.67
C LYS A 55 5.44 -11.14 -2.95
N ILE A 56 4.66 -10.62 -1.99
CA ILE A 56 3.95 -9.35 -2.13
C ILE A 56 4.95 -8.21 -2.02
N ARG A 57 5.24 -7.58 -3.17
CA ARG A 57 6.15 -6.45 -3.22
C ARG A 57 5.45 -5.19 -2.70
N PRO A 58 6.03 -4.44 -1.76
CA PRO A 58 5.51 -3.14 -1.36
C PRO A 58 5.60 -2.12 -2.48
N ILE A 59 4.65 -1.19 -2.54
CA ILE A 59 4.61 -0.14 -3.57
C ILE A 59 5.87 0.75 -3.53
N SER A 60 6.42 1.01 -2.33
CA SER A 60 7.67 1.76 -2.15
C SER A 60 8.88 1.15 -2.86
N ASP A 61 8.85 -0.16 -3.12
CA ASP A 61 9.98 -0.92 -3.65
C ASP A 61 9.85 -1.16 -5.17
N MET A 62 8.72 -0.75 -5.77
CA MET A 62 8.44 -0.90 -7.20
C MET A 62 9.06 0.24 -8.03
N ALA A 63 10.39 0.28 -8.13
CA ALA A 63 11.11 1.39 -8.78
C ALA A 63 10.66 1.66 -10.23
N GLU A 64 10.38 0.61 -11.00
CA GLU A 64 9.90 0.71 -12.39
C GLU A 64 8.53 1.38 -12.46
N LEU A 65 7.59 0.98 -11.59
CA LEU A 65 6.27 1.60 -11.51
C LEU A 65 6.37 3.07 -11.08
N ILE A 66 7.23 3.36 -10.10
CA ILE A 66 7.44 4.73 -9.64
C ILE A 66 8.00 5.59 -10.77
N GLU A 67 8.99 5.10 -11.51
CA GLU A 67 9.57 5.80 -12.66
C GLU A 67 8.55 5.99 -13.78
N GLU A 68 7.79 4.95 -14.14
CA GLU A 68 6.72 5.00 -15.14
C GLU A 68 5.67 6.08 -14.79
N ARG A 69 5.25 6.13 -13.53
CA ARG A 69 4.14 7.01 -13.11
C ARG A 69 4.57 8.43 -12.83
N THR A 70 5.78 8.62 -12.30
CA THR A 70 6.27 9.94 -11.87
C THR A 70 7.24 10.57 -12.86
N GLY A 71 7.82 9.79 -13.79
CA GLY A 71 8.87 10.22 -14.71
C GLY A 71 10.26 10.36 -14.07
N ALA A 72 10.39 9.99 -12.78
CA ALA A 72 11.64 10.08 -12.05
C ALA A 72 11.98 8.77 -11.35
N LYS A 73 13.21 8.31 -11.56
CA LYS A 73 13.74 7.13 -10.88
C LYS A 73 14.00 7.46 -9.41
N PRO A 74 13.56 6.59 -8.47
CA PRO A 74 14.00 6.62 -7.08
C PRO A 74 15.50 6.89 -6.92
N GLY A 75 15.87 7.83 -6.05
CA GLY A 75 17.27 8.18 -5.78
C GLY A 75 17.95 9.06 -6.84
N SER A 76 17.29 9.40 -7.95
CA SER A 76 17.81 10.41 -8.89
C SER A 76 17.58 11.83 -8.36
N MET A 77 18.57 12.71 -8.55
CA MET A 77 18.52 14.10 -8.09
C MET A 77 18.28 15.05 -9.27
N GLY A 78 17.44 16.09 -9.08
CA GLY A 78 17.29 17.19 -10.05
C GLY A 78 16.39 16.91 -11.27
N ARG A 79 15.62 15.82 -11.29
CA ARG A 79 14.63 15.59 -12.36
C ARG A 79 13.27 16.21 -12.03
N ILE A 80 12.57 16.67 -13.06
CA ILE A 80 11.16 17.06 -12.97
C ILE A 80 10.35 15.77 -12.81
N PHE A 81 9.56 15.67 -11.73
CA PHE A 81 8.64 14.55 -11.51
C PHE A 81 7.19 15.04 -11.49
N LYS A 82 6.28 14.19 -11.99
CA LYS A 82 4.85 14.48 -12.05
C LYS A 82 4.24 14.40 -10.65
N LEU A 83 3.69 15.50 -10.16
CA LEU A 83 3.02 15.59 -8.85
C LEU A 83 1.65 14.90 -8.82
N SER A 84 1.06 14.65 -9.98
CA SER A 84 -0.26 14.03 -10.16
C SER A 84 -0.17 12.77 -11.04
N PRO A 85 0.54 11.73 -10.61
CA PRO A 85 0.59 10.47 -11.34
C PRO A 85 -0.81 9.85 -11.46
N LYS A 86 -1.00 9.02 -12.49
CA LYS A 86 -2.20 8.20 -12.66
C LYS A 86 -2.13 7.00 -11.72
N VAL A 87 -3.19 6.75 -10.94
CA VAL A 87 -3.20 5.76 -9.85
C VAL A 87 -4.50 4.94 -9.74
N ASP A 88 -5.50 5.24 -10.57
CA ASP A 88 -6.84 4.63 -10.57
C ASP A 88 -6.83 3.13 -10.87
N ASP A 89 -5.85 2.68 -11.65
CA ASP A 89 -5.65 1.29 -12.06
C ASP A 89 -4.84 0.46 -11.07
N LEU A 90 -4.12 1.09 -10.13
CA LEU A 90 -3.19 0.39 -9.24
C LEU A 90 -3.86 -0.60 -8.29
N PRO A 91 -5.02 -0.31 -7.66
CA PRO A 91 -5.65 -1.28 -6.77
C PRO A 91 -5.93 -2.61 -7.46
N GLU A 92 -6.41 -2.57 -8.71
CA GLU A 92 -6.74 -3.78 -9.47
C GLU A 92 -5.49 -4.39 -10.14
N GLY A 93 -4.52 -3.57 -10.57
CA GLY A 93 -3.36 -4.03 -11.30
C GLY A 93 -2.23 -4.62 -10.45
N ILE A 94 -2.01 -4.09 -9.23
CA ILE A 94 -0.90 -4.53 -8.35
C ILE A 94 -1.37 -5.03 -6.97
N GLY A 95 -2.66 -4.93 -6.67
CA GLY A 95 -3.22 -5.42 -5.41
C GLY A 95 -3.25 -6.93 -5.34
N TYR A 96 -2.89 -7.49 -4.18
CA TYR A 96 -2.98 -8.92 -3.93
C TYR A 96 -4.43 -9.31 -3.60
N GLN A 97 -4.99 -10.27 -4.33
CA GLN A 97 -6.38 -10.70 -4.11
C GLN A 97 -6.42 -11.90 -3.16
N ILE A 98 -7.18 -11.78 -2.08
CA ILE A 98 -7.46 -12.90 -1.17
C ILE A 98 -8.91 -12.84 -0.69
N ASN A 99 -9.68 -13.91 -0.89
CA ASN A 99 -11.04 -14.05 -0.36
C ASN A 99 -11.95 -12.82 -0.63
N GLY A 100 -11.86 -12.21 -1.81
CA GLY A 100 -12.63 -11.01 -2.18
C GLY A 100 -12.10 -9.68 -1.64
N ILE A 101 -10.93 -9.69 -1.00
CA ILE A 101 -10.22 -8.53 -0.48
C ILE A 101 -9.02 -8.23 -1.38
N THR A 102 -8.89 -6.96 -1.79
CA THR A 102 -7.71 -6.45 -2.47
C THR A 102 -6.76 -5.83 -1.46
N LEU A 103 -5.60 -6.45 -1.23
CA LEU A 103 -4.57 -5.97 -0.31
C LEU A 103 -3.51 -5.14 -1.05
N LEU A 104 -3.23 -3.95 -0.52
CA LEU A 104 -2.14 -3.07 -0.96
C LEU A 104 -1.17 -2.84 0.20
N ILE A 105 0.11 -3.15 0.00
CA ILE A 105 1.17 -2.90 0.99
C ILE A 105 1.96 -1.66 0.55
N MET A 106 1.92 -0.60 1.35
CA MET A 106 2.63 0.64 1.01
C MET A 106 4.15 0.49 1.10
N GLY A 107 4.62 -0.24 2.12
CA GLY A 107 6.03 -0.43 2.41
C GLY A 107 6.61 0.60 3.37
N LYS A 108 7.85 0.37 3.79
CA LYS A 108 8.53 1.19 4.79
C LYS A 108 9.00 2.50 4.16
N SER A 109 8.90 3.61 4.90
CA SER A 109 9.65 4.82 4.55
C SER A 109 11.14 4.51 4.68
N LYS A 110 11.91 4.78 3.63
CA LYS A 110 13.37 4.58 3.67
C LYS A 110 14.02 5.46 4.74
N ALA A 111 15.14 4.99 5.30
CA ALA A 111 15.89 5.72 6.32
C ALA A 111 16.29 7.11 5.82
N ALA A 112 16.40 8.07 6.74
CA ALA A 112 16.91 9.41 6.43
C ALA A 112 18.29 9.31 5.74
N ALA A 113 18.54 10.19 4.78
CA ALA A 113 19.76 10.21 3.94
C ALA A 113 19.91 9.06 2.91
N SER A 114 18.85 8.31 2.61
CA SER A 114 18.85 7.27 1.55
C SER A 114 18.69 7.80 0.10
N GLY A 115 18.69 9.13 -0.09
CA GLY A 115 18.52 9.79 -1.39
C GLY A 115 17.17 10.49 -1.56
N CYS A 116 16.87 10.93 -2.79
CA CYS A 116 15.60 11.59 -3.09
C CYS A 116 14.44 10.58 -3.13
N TYR A 117 13.55 10.66 -2.13
CA TYR A 117 12.37 9.80 -1.95
C TYR A 117 11.05 10.51 -2.36
N CYS A 118 11.17 11.64 -3.07
CA CYS A 118 10.02 12.42 -3.51
C CYS A 118 9.12 11.66 -4.50
N PRO A 119 9.65 10.91 -5.50
CA PRO A 119 8.82 10.15 -6.45
C PRO A 119 7.91 9.12 -5.77
N GLU A 120 8.46 8.30 -4.86
CA GLU A 120 7.71 7.29 -4.12
C GLU A 120 6.61 7.93 -3.27
N ASN A 121 6.97 8.97 -2.50
CA ASN A 121 6.04 9.69 -1.66
C ASN A 121 4.88 10.32 -2.44
N VAL A 122 5.15 10.86 -3.62
CA VAL A 122 4.11 11.44 -4.48
C VAL A 122 3.14 10.36 -4.96
N LEU A 123 3.66 9.21 -5.40
CA LEU A 123 2.82 8.10 -5.85
C LEU A 123 1.93 7.60 -4.71
N LEU A 124 2.51 7.31 -3.55
CA LEU A 124 1.80 6.81 -2.37
C LEU A 124 0.74 7.81 -1.88
N ARG A 125 1.09 9.09 -1.77
CA ARG A 125 0.13 10.15 -1.39
C ARG A 125 -1.00 10.30 -2.40
N ARG A 126 -0.69 10.19 -3.70
CA ARG A 126 -1.69 10.32 -4.76
C ARG A 126 -2.65 9.12 -4.76
N LEU A 127 -2.13 7.92 -4.54
CA LEU A 127 -2.91 6.68 -4.41
C LEU A 127 -3.84 6.76 -3.19
N LEU A 128 -3.31 7.09 -2.01
CA LEU A 128 -4.14 7.26 -0.81
C LEU A 128 -5.25 8.28 -1.02
N ARG A 129 -4.94 9.43 -1.66
CA ARG A 129 -5.96 10.44 -1.97
C ARG A 129 -7.01 9.96 -2.97
N HIS A 130 -6.66 9.06 -3.87
CA HIS A 130 -7.63 8.47 -4.80
C HIS A 130 -8.57 7.47 -4.10
N LEU A 131 -8.05 6.73 -3.13
CA LEU A 131 -8.81 5.79 -2.30
C LEU A 131 -9.64 6.49 -1.20
N MET A 132 -9.28 7.74 -0.85
CA MET A 132 -9.90 8.60 0.16
C MET A 132 -10.85 9.66 -0.40
#